data_AF-A0A6F9ZIU2-F1
#
_entry.id   AF-A0A6F9ZIU2-F1
#
_cell.length_a   1.000
_cell.length_b   1.000
_cell.length_c   1.000
_cell.angle_alpha   90.00
_cell.angle_beta   90.00
_cell.angle_gamma   90.00
#
_symmetry.space_group_name_H-M   'P 1'
#
loop_
_entity.id
_entity.type
_entity.pdbx_description
1 polymer ?
#
loop_
_entity_poly.entity_id
_entity_poly.type
_entity_poly.pdbx_seq_one_letter_code
_entity_poly.pdbx_strand_id
1 'polypeptide(L)'
;MMNEWFECKIKYDKTMENGLMKKVTEPYLVDALNFTEAERRIIEEMTPFMTGEFQVADIKRAHYAEFFETAEESADRWFKAKLVFVTLDEKTGKERKTSQNVLIQAADLRGAITRLDEGMKGSMMDYVIASVAETQIMDVYHYKEAVPEFSQKQSVEE
;
A
#
# COMPACT_ATOMS: atom_id res chain seq x y z
N MET A 1 16.45 -9.21 -2.00
CA MET A 1 16.09 -9.04 -0.57
C MET A 1 14.57 -9.05 -0.49
N MET A 2 13.98 -9.53 0.61
CA MET A 2 12.52 -9.59 0.73
C MET A 2 12.05 -8.32 1.40
N ASN A 3 11.43 -7.43 0.62
CA ASN A 3 10.87 -6.19 1.13
C ASN A 3 9.55 -6.48 1.86
N GLU A 4 9.14 -5.56 2.72
CA GLU A 4 7.91 -5.62 3.47
C GLU A 4 7.16 -4.29 3.37
N TRP A 5 5.83 -4.37 3.45
CA TRP A 5 4.97 -3.19 3.42
C TRP A 5 4.88 -2.55 4.80
N PHE A 6 4.99 -1.22 4.84
CA PHE A 6 4.80 -0.40 6.04
C PHE A 6 3.71 0.63 5.79
N GLU A 7 2.76 0.75 6.72
CA GLU A 7 1.85 1.90 6.76
C GLU A 7 2.53 3.00 7.58
N CYS A 8 2.94 4.07 6.89
CA CYS A 8 3.55 5.26 7.46
C CYS A 8 2.50 6.38 7.55
N LYS A 9 2.32 6.97 8.73
CA LYS A 9 1.39 8.10 8.92
C LYS A 9 2.13 9.43 8.95
N ILE A 10 1.76 10.34 8.07
CA ILE A 10 2.33 11.67 7.99
C ILE A 10 1.38 12.67 8.62
N LYS A 11 1.91 13.48 9.55
CA LYS A 11 1.16 14.49 10.27
C LYS A 11 1.71 15.87 9.96
N TYR A 12 0.84 16.75 9.49
CA TYR A 12 1.19 18.09 9.03
C TYR A 12 -0.01 19.03 9.16
N ASP A 13 0.23 20.34 9.02
CA ASP A 13 -0.82 21.35 8.99
C ASP A 13 -1.25 21.60 7.54
N LYS A 14 -2.50 21.26 7.23
CA LYS A 14 -3.09 21.40 5.90
C LYS A 14 -3.99 22.63 5.87
N THR A 15 -3.76 23.51 4.90
CA THR A 15 -4.68 24.63 4.62
C THR A 15 -5.92 24.08 3.93
N MET A 16 -7.06 24.20 4.58
CA MET A 16 -8.35 23.81 4.02
C MET A 16 -8.83 24.85 3.00
N GLU A 17 -9.81 24.49 2.16
CA GLU A 17 -10.38 25.39 1.14
C GLU A 17 -10.94 26.70 1.72
N ASN A 18 -11.35 26.69 2.98
CA ASN A 18 -11.84 27.87 3.71
C ASN A 18 -10.72 28.74 4.31
N GLY A 19 -9.45 28.45 4.04
CA GLY A 19 -8.28 29.16 4.57
C GLY A 19 -7.90 28.77 6.01
N LEU A 20 -8.63 27.85 6.65
CA LEU A 20 -8.30 27.39 8.00
C LEU A 20 -7.19 26.33 7.95
N MET A 21 -6.16 26.51 8.77
CA MET A 21 -5.14 25.49 8.99
C MET A 21 -5.68 24.42 9.92
N LYS A 22 -5.66 23.15 9.49
CA LYS A 22 -6.02 22.00 10.32
C LYS A 22 -4.88 20.99 10.32
N LYS A 23 -4.57 20.50 11.51
CA LYS A 23 -3.64 19.37 11.66
C LYS A 23 -4.32 18.10 11.18
N VAL A 24 -3.75 17.46 10.17
CA VAL A 24 -4.25 16.20 9.59
C VAL A 24 -3.24 15.09 9.81
N THR A 25 -3.67 13.84 9.66
CA THR A 25 -2.81 12.67 9.70
C THR A 25 -3.25 11.73 8.60
N GLU A 26 -2.38 11.55 7.61
CA GLU A 26 -2.66 10.83 6.37
C GLU A 26 -1.75 9.59 6.32
N PRO A 27 -2.31 8.38 6.17
CA PRO A 27 -1.53 7.15 6.04
C PRO A 27 -1.12 6.91 4.57
N TYR A 28 0.10 6.41 4.40
CA TYR A 28 0.70 6.03 3.13
C TYR A 28 1.27 4.62 3.28
N LEU A 29 1.30 3.85 2.20
CA LEU A 29 1.93 2.55 2.20
C LEU A 29 3.30 2.63 1.51
N VAL A 30 4.32 2.02 2.11
CA VAL A 30 5.70 2.08 1.63
C VAL A 30 6.29 0.69 1.62
N ASP A 31 6.85 0.27 0.49
CA ASP A 31 7.63 -0.96 0.38
C ASP A 31 9.10 -0.68 0.73
N ALA A 32 9.60 -1.33 1.78
CA ALA A 32 10.93 -1.09 2.34
C ALA A 32 11.52 -2.34 3.01
N LEU A 33 12.83 -2.33 3.29
CA LEU A 33 13.51 -3.47 3.95
C LEU A 33 13.29 -3.48 5.47
N ASN A 34 13.10 -2.31 6.09
CA ASN A 34 12.94 -2.16 7.53
C ASN A 34 12.31 -0.80 7.89
N PHE A 35 12.01 -0.60 9.17
CA PHE A 35 11.39 0.62 9.69
C PHE A 35 12.20 1.89 9.39
N THR A 36 13.53 1.84 9.50
CA THR A 36 14.41 2.99 9.26
C THR A 36 14.38 3.39 7.79
N GLU A 37 14.38 2.41 6.89
CA GLU A 37 14.24 2.69 5.47
C GLU A 37 12.84 3.20 5.13
N ALA A 38 11.79 2.60 5.69
CA ALA A 38 10.41 3.06 5.49
C ALA A 38 10.24 4.54 5.90
N GLU A 39 10.82 4.93 7.04
CA GLU A 39 10.82 6.32 7.53
C GLU A 39 11.56 7.25 6.58
N ARG A 40 12.79 6.90 6.20
CA ARG A 40 13.59 7.70 5.26
C ARG A 40 12.85 7.92 3.95
N ARG A 41 12.29 6.85 3.38
CA ARG A 41 11.64 6.88 2.08
C ARG A 41 10.34 7.68 2.10
N ILE A 42 9.50 7.53 3.12
CA ILE A 42 8.28 8.34 3.19
C ILE A 42 8.63 9.84 3.33
N ILE A 43 9.68 10.20 4.05
CA ILE A 43 10.15 11.59 4.12
C ILE A 43 10.57 12.09 2.73
N GLU A 44 11.36 11.30 1.99
CA GLU A 44 11.81 11.63 0.63
C GLU A 44 10.64 11.81 -0.35
N GLU A 45 9.66 10.89 -0.36
CA GLU A 45 8.49 10.97 -1.24
C GLU A 45 7.58 12.16 -0.87
N MET A 46 7.46 12.51 0.42
CA MET A 46 6.53 13.55 0.87
C MET A 46 7.11 14.97 0.80
N THR A 47 8.43 15.13 0.91
CA THR A 47 9.09 16.44 0.94
C THR A 47 8.71 17.36 -0.24
N PRO A 48 8.64 16.88 -1.50
CA PRO A 48 8.26 17.73 -2.63
C PRO A 48 6.84 18.29 -2.55
N PHE A 49 5.96 17.65 -1.78
CA PHE A 49 4.54 18.01 -1.66
C PHE A 49 4.23 18.85 -0.40
N MET A 50 5.23 19.07 0.46
CA MET A 50 5.05 19.75 1.74
C MET A 50 5.64 21.16 1.68
N THR A 51 4.82 22.17 1.99
CA THR A 51 5.26 23.57 2.05
C THR A 51 5.74 24.00 3.44
N GLY A 52 5.60 23.14 4.45
CA GLY A 52 5.94 23.41 5.85
C GLY A 52 6.41 22.17 6.58
N GLU A 53 6.61 22.28 7.88
CA GLU A 53 7.04 21.15 8.70
C GLU A 53 5.99 20.03 8.73
N PHE A 54 6.45 18.81 8.52
CA PHE A 54 5.68 17.59 8.72
C PHE A 54 6.50 16.62 9.55
N GLN A 55 5.82 15.65 10.15
CA GLN A 55 6.46 14.59 10.91
C GLN A 55 5.86 13.23 10.56
N VAL A 56 6.70 12.19 10.61
CA VAL A 56 6.22 10.80 10.62
C VAL A 56 5.69 10.50 12.01
N ALA A 57 4.37 10.29 12.11
CA ALA A 57 3.67 10.12 13.39
C ALA A 57 3.57 8.67 13.84
N ASP A 58 3.62 7.71 12.91
CA ASP A 58 3.49 6.28 13.17
C ASP A 58 4.06 5.49 11.99
N ILE A 59 4.66 4.33 12.27
CA ILE A 59 5.10 3.36 11.25
C ILE A 59 4.78 1.97 11.78
N LYS A 60 3.97 1.23 11.03
CA LYS A 60 3.63 -0.17 11.37
C LYS A 60 3.78 -1.07 10.16
N ARG A 61 4.10 -2.35 10.41
CA ARG A 61 4.06 -3.37 9.36
C ARG A 61 2.64 -3.54 8.86
N ALA A 62 2.50 -3.62 7.55
CA ALA A 62 1.27 -3.93 6.86
C ALA A 62 1.43 -5.26 6.14
N HIS A 63 0.42 -6.12 6.23
CA HIS A 63 0.44 -7.43 5.60
C HIS A 63 -0.65 -7.49 4.54
N TYR A 64 -0.22 -7.31 3.29
CA TYR A 64 -1.02 -7.50 2.09
C TYR A 64 -0.36 -8.61 1.27
N ALA A 65 -1.17 -9.58 0.84
CA ALA A 65 -0.70 -10.69 0.02
C ALA A 65 -0.52 -10.28 -1.43
N GLU A 66 -1.35 -9.35 -1.92
CA GLU A 66 -1.39 -8.92 -3.31
C GLU A 66 -2.02 -7.53 -3.45
N PHE A 67 -1.65 -6.84 -4.54
CA PHE A 67 -2.12 -5.52 -4.92
C PHE A 67 -2.75 -5.60 -6.31
N PHE A 68 -3.98 -5.10 -6.43
CA PHE A 68 -4.71 -5.02 -7.69
C PHE A 68 -4.80 -3.56 -8.12
N GLU A 69 -3.74 -3.10 -8.78
CA GLU A 69 -3.56 -1.71 -9.23
C GLU A 69 -4.09 -1.47 -10.63
N THR A 70 -4.27 -0.20 -10.99
CA THR A 70 -4.69 0.18 -12.34
C THR A 70 -4.06 1.52 -12.74
N ALA A 71 -3.84 1.68 -14.04
CA ALA A 71 -3.40 2.96 -14.63
C ALA A 71 -4.56 3.93 -14.89
N GLU A 72 -5.80 3.55 -14.57
CA GLU A 72 -6.97 4.43 -14.71
C GLU A 72 -6.85 5.62 -13.75
N GLU A 73 -6.80 6.84 -14.28
CA GLU A 73 -6.71 8.07 -13.48
C GLU A 73 -7.89 8.26 -12.50
N SER A 74 -9.06 7.69 -12.81
CA SER A 74 -10.22 7.73 -11.93
C SER A 74 -10.09 6.82 -10.70
N ALA A 75 -9.12 5.91 -10.67
CA ALA A 75 -8.92 4.98 -9.57
C ALA A 75 -7.96 5.59 -8.52
N ASP A 76 -8.45 6.59 -7.81
CA ASP A 76 -7.70 7.38 -6.85
C ASP A 76 -7.85 6.90 -5.39
N ARG A 77 -8.56 5.79 -5.15
CA ARG A 77 -8.83 5.26 -3.81
C ARG A 77 -8.36 3.82 -3.66
N TRP A 78 -8.06 3.46 -2.41
CA TRP A 78 -7.58 2.14 -2.04
C TRP A 78 -8.59 1.40 -1.16
N PHE A 79 -8.96 0.19 -1.56
CA PHE A 79 -9.87 -0.70 -0.85
C PHE A 79 -9.12 -1.92 -0.33
N LYS A 80 -9.36 -2.28 0.92
CA LYS A 80 -8.86 -3.51 1.53
C LYS A 80 -9.94 -4.59 1.42
N ALA A 81 -9.61 -5.70 0.77
CA ALA A 81 -10.44 -6.89 0.80
C ALA A 81 -9.80 -7.98 1.67
N LYS A 82 -10.63 -8.67 2.45
CA LYS A 82 -10.24 -9.88 3.18
C LYS A 82 -10.77 -11.09 2.43
N LEU A 83 -9.88 -11.91 1.90
CA LEU A 83 -10.20 -13.15 1.22
C LEU A 83 -10.06 -14.31 2.20
N VAL A 84 -11.00 -15.25 2.17
CA VAL A 84 -10.95 -16.49 2.93
C VAL A 84 -10.84 -17.63 1.94
N PHE A 85 -9.71 -18.33 1.97
CA PHE A 85 -9.47 -19.53 1.18
C PHE A 85 -9.86 -20.76 1.99
N VAL A 86 -10.56 -21.68 1.36
CA VAL A 86 -10.95 -22.95 1.99
C VAL A 86 -10.19 -24.07 1.31
N THR A 87 -9.40 -24.82 2.07
CA THR A 87 -8.68 -25.98 1.57
C THR A 87 -9.06 -27.22 2.37
N LEU A 88 -9.00 -28.39 1.74
CA LEU A 88 -9.18 -29.66 2.43
C LEU A 88 -7.80 -30.17 2.88
N ASP A 89 -7.65 -30.49 4.16
CA ASP A 89 -6.45 -31.14 4.65
C ASP A 89 -6.45 -32.61 4.20
N GLU A 90 -5.55 -32.98 3.30
CA GLU A 90 -5.50 -34.32 2.70
C GLU A 90 -5.26 -35.45 3.71
N LYS A 91 -4.71 -35.14 4.89
CA LYS A 91 -4.41 -36.15 5.92
C LYS A 91 -5.60 -36.40 6.84
N THR A 92 -6.38 -35.36 7.13
CA THR A 92 -7.45 -35.40 8.13
C THR A 92 -8.85 -35.28 7.55
N GLY A 93 -8.98 -34.91 6.27
CA GLY A 93 -10.25 -34.65 5.61
C GLY A 93 -11.00 -33.43 6.17
N LYS A 94 -10.35 -32.60 7.00
CA LYS A 94 -10.96 -31.41 7.59
C LYS A 94 -10.75 -30.20 6.71
N GLU A 95 -11.75 -29.33 6.65
CA GLU A 95 -11.61 -28.01 6.04
C GLU A 95 -10.68 -27.12 6.88
N ARG A 96 -9.71 -26.49 6.22
CA ARG A 96 -8.88 -25.43 6.78
C ARG A 96 -9.24 -24.13 6.08
N LYS A 97 -9.47 -23.08 6.88
CA LYS A 97 -9.68 -21.72 6.38
C LYS A 97 -8.44 -20.88 6.64
N THR A 98 -7.89 -20.27 5.60
CA THR A 98 -6.84 -19.26 5.72
C THR A 98 -7.39 -17.93 5.22
N SER A 99 -6.93 -16.83 5.81
CA SER A 99 -7.34 -15.49 5.38
C SER A 99 -6.15 -14.69 4.91
N GLN A 100 -6.34 -13.94 3.84
CA GLN A 100 -5.36 -12.99 3.34
C GLN A 100 -6.04 -11.64 3.13
N ASN A 101 -5.29 -10.56 3.35
CA ASN A 101 -5.73 -9.24 2.95
C ASN A 101 -5.08 -8.90 1.63
N VAL A 102 -5.84 -8.29 0.73
CA VAL A 102 -5.35 -7.72 -0.53
C VAL A 102 -5.75 -6.25 -0.58
N LEU A 103 -5.02 -5.48 -1.37
CA LEU A 103 -5.30 -4.06 -1.59
C LEU A 103 -5.69 -3.84 -3.05
N ILE A 104 -6.76 -3.09 -3.28
CA ILE A 104 -7.31 -2.84 -4.61
C ILE A 104 -7.39 -1.34 -4.84
N GLN A 105 -6.84 -0.87 -5.95
CA GLN A 105 -6.99 0.50 -6.39
C GLN A 105 -8.26 0.62 -7.23
N ALA A 106 -9.19 1.53 -6.91
CA ALA A 106 -10.44 1.73 -7.65
C ALA A 106 -11.08 3.08 -7.39
N ALA A 107 -11.99 3.51 -8.28
CA ALA A 107 -12.77 4.74 -8.09
C ALA A 107 -13.87 4.59 -7.02
N ASP A 108 -14.45 3.40 -6.90
CA ASP A 108 -15.51 3.09 -5.96
C ASP A 108 -15.51 1.60 -5.55
N LEU A 109 -16.39 1.26 -4.60
CA LEU A 109 -16.50 -0.09 -4.06
C LEU A 109 -16.88 -1.14 -5.11
N ARG A 110 -17.74 -0.78 -6.09
CA ARG A 110 -18.16 -1.73 -7.13
C ARG A 110 -17.00 -2.00 -8.09
N GLY A 111 -16.27 -0.96 -8.49
CA GLY A 111 -15.05 -1.08 -9.27
C GLY A 111 -13.99 -1.91 -8.55
N ALA A 112 -13.85 -1.75 -7.22
CA ALA A 112 -12.93 -2.56 -6.44
C ALA A 112 -13.28 -4.05 -6.46
N ILE A 113 -14.57 -4.41 -6.36
CA ILE A 113 -15.02 -5.80 -6.44
C ILE A 113 -14.80 -6.35 -7.85
N THR A 114 -15.16 -5.61 -8.90
CA THR A 114 -14.94 -6.05 -10.29
C THR A 114 -13.47 -6.29 -10.59
N ARG A 115 -12.59 -5.38 -10.15
CA ARG A 115 -11.13 -5.52 -10.33
C ARG A 115 -10.56 -6.69 -9.54
N LEU A 116 -11.03 -6.91 -8.33
CA LEU A 116 -10.67 -8.08 -7.53
C LEU A 116 -11.08 -9.38 -8.25
N ASP A 117 -12.33 -9.46 -8.71
CA ASP A 117 -12.83 -10.63 -9.44
C ASP A 117 -11.98 -10.90 -10.69
N GLU A 118 -11.62 -9.86 -11.43
CA GLU A 118 -10.75 -9.95 -12.61
C GLU A 118 -9.35 -10.44 -12.28
N GLY A 119 -8.71 -9.87 -11.26
CA GLY A 119 -7.39 -10.29 -10.80
C GLY A 119 -7.36 -11.75 -10.34
N MET A 120 -8.49 -12.24 -9.82
CA MET A 120 -8.61 -13.61 -9.31
C MET A 120 -9.02 -14.64 -10.39
N LYS A 121 -9.35 -14.24 -11.63
CA LYS A 121 -9.86 -15.13 -12.71
C LYS A 121 -8.92 -16.27 -13.15
N GLY A 122 -7.69 -16.34 -12.65
CA GLY A 122 -6.74 -17.43 -12.89
C GLY A 122 -6.36 -18.24 -11.65
N SER A 123 -6.89 -17.89 -10.47
CA SER A 123 -6.55 -18.60 -9.24
C SER A 123 -7.18 -19.98 -9.23
N MET A 124 -6.37 -21.01 -8.95
CA MET A 124 -6.86 -22.39 -8.77
C MET A 124 -7.44 -22.63 -7.37
N MET A 125 -7.42 -21.62 -6.49
CA MET A 125 -7.92 -21.73 -5.12
C MET A 125 -9.31 -21.11 -4.99
N ASP A 126 -10.25 -21.90 -4.49
CA ASP A 126 -11.55 -21.40 -4.08
C ASP A 126 -11.41 -20.39 -2.94
N TYR A 127 -12.07 -19.25 -3.08
CA TYR A 127 -12.05 -18.18 -2.10
C TYR A 127 -13.42 -17.55 -1.93
N VAL A 128 -13.62 -16.92 -0.77
CA VAL A 128 -14.78 -16.09 -0.47
C VAL A 128 -14.30 -14.72 -0.04
N ILE A 129 -14.93 -13.67 -0.57
CA ILE A 129 -14.72 -12.30 -0.11
C ILE A 129 -15.44 -12.13 1.23
N ALA A 130 -14.69 -12.06 2.33
CA ALA A 130 -15.26 -11.90 3.67
C ALA A 130 -15.63 -10.44 3.99
N SER A 131 -14.88 -9.47 3.43
CA SER A 131 -15.18 -8.05 3.57
C SER A 131 -14.41 -7.24 2.53
N VAL A 132 -14.99 -6.12 2.08
CA VAL A 132 -14.29 -5.07 1.32
C VAL A 132 -14.59 -3.73 1.97
N ALA A 133 -13.57 -2.94 2.25
CA ALA A 133 -13.71 -1.63 2.86
C ALA A 133 -12.72 -0.64 2.25
N GLU A 134 -13.18 0.59 2.01
CA GLU A 134 -12.30 1.70 1.67
C GLU A 134 -11.32 1.97 2.81
N THR A 135 -10.07 2.23 2.45
CA THR A 135 -9.01 2.59 3.40
C THR A 135 -8.83 4.11 3.44
N GLN A 136 -8.04 4.58 4.39
CA GLN A 136 -7.60 5.98 4.40
C GLN A 136 -6.25 6.16 3.71
N ILE A 137 -5.71 5.09 3.09
CA ILE A 137 -4.40 5.12 2.44
C ILE A 137 -4.47 6.11 1.29
N MET A 138 -3.59 7.11 1.33
CA MET A 138 -3.53 8.16 0.33
C MET A 138 -2.78 7.70 -0.92
N ASP A 139 -1.67 6.98 -0.73
CA ASP A 139 -0.84 6.49 -1.84
C ASP A 139 0.00 5.26 -1.44
N VAL A 140 0.52 4.55 -2.44
CA VAL A 140 1.37 3.36 -2.31
C VAL A 140 2.71 3.58 -3.02
N TYR A 141 3.79 3.61 -2.25
CA TYR A 141 5.15 3.80 -2.73
C TYR A 141 5.89 2.46 -2.82
N HIS A 142 5.91 1.89 -4.03
CA HIS A 142 6.66 0.67 -4.36
C HIS A 142 8.17 0.81 -4.17
N TYR A 143 8.87 -0.31 -4.01
CA TYR A 143 10.29 -0.27 -3.70
C TYR A 143 11.10 0.35 -4.85
N LYS A 144 11.94 1.33 -4.50
CA LYS A 144 12.90 1.99 -5.40
C LYS A 144 14.28 1.62 -4.87
N GLU A 145 15.06 0.87 -5.63
CA GLU A 145 16.47 0.68 -5.30
C GLU A 145 17.14 2.05 -5.32
N ALA A 146 17.63 2.49 -4.16
CA ALA A 146 18.49 3.65 -4.09
C ALA A 146 19.77 3.31 -4.88
N VAL A 147 19.94 3.88 -6.06
CA VAL A 147 21.19 3.79 -6.79
C VAL A 147 22.23 4.51 -5.93
N PRO A 148 23.29 3.83 -5.43
CA PRO A 148 24.29 4.49 -4.62
C PRO A 148 24.93 5.63 -5.42
N GLU A 149 25.02 6.84 -4.85
CA GLU A 149 25.68 8.00 -5.49
C GLU A 149 27.12 7.69 -5.97
N PHE A 150 27.74 6.65 -5.44
CA PHE A 150 29.05 6.17 -5.88
C PHE A 150 29.09 5.68 -7.34
N SER A 151 27.96 5.25 -7.90
CA SER A 151 27.87 4.81 -9.30
C SER A 151 27.79 5.96 -10.31
N GLN A 152 27.48 7.19 -9.88
CA GLN A 152 27.40 8.35 -10.78
C GLN A 152 28.76 9.04 -11.01
N LYS A 153 29.76 8.80 -10.16
CA LYS A 153 31.09 9.43 -10.30
C LYS A 153 32.05 8.67 -11.22
N GLN A 154 31.78 7.40 -11.55
CA GLN A 154 32.63 6.62 -12.45
C GLN A 154 32.31 6.79 -13.94
N SER A 155 31.16 7.38 -14.30
CA SER A 155 30.77 7.59 -15.71
C SER A 155 31.11 8.97 -16.26
N VAL A 156 31.79 9.82 -15.49
CA VAL A 156 32.23 11.17 -15.91
C VAL A 156 33.74 11.24 -16.15
N GLU A 157 34.48 10.14 -15.94
CA GLU A 157 35.94 10.06 -16.10
C GLU A 157 36.43 9.11 -17.23
N GLU A 158 35.58 8.76 -18.20
CA GLU A 158 36.02 8.15 -19.47
C GLU A 158 35.75 9.04 -20.69
#